data_AF-A0A8S2VA60-F1
#
_entry.id   AF-A0A8S2VA60-F1
#
_cell.length_a   1.000
_cell.length_b   1.000
_cell.length_c   1.000
_cell.angle_alpha   90.00
_cell.angle_beta   90.00
_cell.angle_gamma   90.00
#
_symmetry.space_group_name_H-M   'P 1'
#
loop_
_entity.id
_entity.type
_entity.pdbx_description
1 polymer ?
#
loop_
_entity_poly.entity_id
_entity_poly.type
_entity_poly.pdbx_seq_one_letter_code
_entity_poly.pdbx_strand_id
1 'polypeptide(L)' 'MGIEAMKLFHQMPKEFINDLTYTCVLNSCSHSGLVDEARSIFNSIETKTDITVTTM' A
#
# COMPACT_ATOMS: atom_id res chain seq x y z
N MET A 1 14.63 -4.14 6.11
CA MET A 1 14.31 -3.74 4.72
C MET A 1 12.95 -3.04 4.63
N GLY A 2 11.90 -3.49 5.33
CA GLY A 2 10.57 -2.86 5.26
C GLY A 2 10.47 -1.40 5.75
N ILE A 3 11.21 -1.01 6.80
CA ILE A 3 11.15 0.37 7.34
C ILE A 3 11.61 1.43 6.32
N GLU A 4 12.68 1.14 5.56
CA GLU A 4 13.20 2.08 4.56
C GLU A 4 12.28 2.14 3.33
N ALA A 5 11.73 0.99 2.89
CA ALA A 5 10.71 0.96 1.85
C ALA A 5 9.47 1.78 2.23
N MET A 6 9.05 1.70 3.49
CA MET A 6 7.95 2.50 4.05
C MET A 6 8.26 4.00 4.09
N LYS A 7 9.46 4.38 4.51
CA LYS A 7 9.88 5.80 4.51
C LYS A 7 9.89 6.37 3.10
N LEU A 8 10.36 5.61 2.11
CA LEU A 8 10.35 6.02 0.70
C LEU A 8 8.91 6.11 0.18
N PHE A 9 8.08 5.12 0.49
CA PHE A 9 6.66 5.11 0.11
C PHE A 9 5.92 6.36 0.61
N HIS A 10 6.11 6.75 1.88
CA HIS A 10 5.50 7.96 2.43
C HIS A 10 6.01 9.27 1.82
N GLN A 11 7.18 9.24 1.17
CA GLN A 11 7.76 10.39 0.47
C GLN A 11 7.38 10.44 -1.02
N MET A 12 6.86 9.35 -1.59
CA MET A 12 6.46 9.32 -3.00
C MET A 12 5.18 10.14 -3.22
N PRO A 13 5.12 10.98 -4.27
CA PRO A 13 3.90 11.71 -4.57
C PRO A 13 2.78 10.72 -4.94
N LYS A 14 1.59 10.93 -4.37
CA LYS A 14 0.45 9.99 -4.50
C LYS A 14 -0.03 9.77 -5.94
N GLU A 15 0.33 10.66 -6.86
CA GLU A 15 0.05 10.57 -8.29
C GLU A 15 0.95 9.55 -9.01
N PHE A 16 2.12 9.23 -8.45
CA PHE A 16 3.06 8.25 -9.01
C PHE A 16 3.00 6.89 -8.30
N ILE A 17 2.18 6.75 -7.26
CA ILE A 17 1.97 5.47 -6.58
C ILE A 17 0.98 4.64 -7.40
N ASN A 18 1.46 3.51 -7.89
CA ASN A 18 0.71 2.52 -8.67
C ASN A 18 0.62 1.17 -7.94
N ASP A 19 -0.14 0.25 -8.50
CA ASP A 19 -0.38 -1.09 -7.93
C ASP A 19 0.92 -1.88 -7.69
N LEU A 20 1.92 -1.70 -8.55
CA LEU A 20 3.24 -2.31 -8.39
C LEU A 20 3.96 -1.76 -7.14
N THR A 21 3.88 -0.45 -6.90
CA THR A 21 4.48 0.20 -5.73
C THR A 21 3.84 -0.34 -4.44
N TYR A 22 2.52 -0.43 -4.40
CA TYR A 22 1.80 -1.04 -3.28
C TYR A 22 2.22 -2.49 -3.03
N THR A 23 2.29 -3.29 -4.10
CA THR A 23 2.69 -4.71 -4.03
C THR A 23 4.11 -4.87 -3.50
N CYS A 24 5.06 -4.04 -3.96
CA CYS A 24 6.44 -4.04 -3.48
C CYS A 24 6.53 -3.71 -1.99
N VAL A 25 5.80 -2.69 -1.53
CA VAL A 25 5.82 -2.29 -0.11
C VAL A 25 5.16 -3.34 0.76
N LEU A 26 3.99 -3.87 0.37
CA LEU A 26 3.31 -4.96 1.07
C LEU A 26 4.19 -6.21 1.18
N ASN A 27 4.89 -6.58 0.11
CA ASN A 27 5.83 -7.70 0.13
C ASN A 27 6.98 -7.44 1.12
N SER A 28 7.50 -6.21 1.16
CA SER A 28 8.55 -5.83 2.11
C SER A 28 8.09 -5.86 3.58
N CYS A 29 6.81 -5.56 3.83
CA CYS A 29 6.18 -5.64 5.14
C CYS A 29 6.04 -7.10 5.62
N SER A 30 5.72 -8.04 4.72
CA SER A 30 5.66 -9.48 5.01
C SER A 30 6.99 -10.02 5.55
N HIS A 31 8.12 -9.56 5.01
CA HIS A 31 9.44 -9.95 5.50
C HIS A 31 9.86 -9.27 6.81
N SER A 32 9.22 -8.16 7.17
CA SER A 32 9.63 -7.32 8.30
C SER A 32 8.68 -7.39 9.50
N GLY A 33 7.57 -8.14 9.39
CA GLY A 33 6.57 -8.25 10.45
C GLY A 33 5.71 -7.00 10.65
N LEU A 34 5.69 -6.07 9.68
CA LEU A 34 4.99 -4.79 9.75
C LEU A 34 3.53 -4.93 9.33
N VAL A 35 2.76 -5.71 10.11
CA VAL A 35 1.38 -6.10 9.77
C VAL A 35 0.42 -4.91 9.84
N ASP A 36 0.58 -4.06 10.84
CA ASP A 36 -0.30 -2.90 11.04
C ASP A 36 -0.10 -1.86 9.93
N GLU A 37 1.14 -1.61 9.52
CA GLU A 37 1.44 -0.74 8.40
C GLU A 37 0.98 -1.33 7.07
N ALA A 38 1.17 -2.64 6.84
CA ALA A 38 0.65 -3.31 5.66
C ALA A 38 -0.87 -3.15 5.55
N ARG A 39 -1.60 -3.28 6.67
CA ARG A 39 -3.04 -3.07 6.73
C ARG A 39 -3.43 -1.62 6.43
N SER A 40 -2.71 -0.64 6.98
CA SER A 40 -2.95 0.77 6.68
C SER A 40 -2.76 1.08 5.20
N ILE A 41 -1.74 0.50 4.57
CA ILE A 41 -1.46 0.66 3.14
C ILE A 41 -2.58 0.03 2.31
N PHE A 42 -2.97 -1.20 2.64
CA PHE A 42 -4.07 -1.93 1.98
C PHE A 42 -5.38 -1.15 2.02
N ASN A 43 -5.76 -0.59 3.18
CA ASN A 43 -6.97 0.22 3.31
C ASN A 43 -6.91 1.50 2.45
N SER A 44 -5.72 2.07 2.22
CA SER A 44 -5.57 3.25 1.36
C SER A 44 -5.80 2.93 -0.13
N ILE A 45 -5.58 1.67 -0.54
CA ILE A 45 -5.85 1.18 -1.90
C ILE A 45 -7.37 1.11 -2.11
N GLU A 46 -8.12 0.53 -1.16
CA GLU A 46 -9.59 0.42 -1.25
C GLU A 46 -10.29 1.78 -1.27
N THR A 47 -9.75 2.79 -0.58
CA THR A 47 -10.31 4.15 -0.66
C THR A 47 -10.09 4.85 -2.00
N LYS A 48 -9.24 4.32 -2.87
CA LYS A 48 -8.93 4.90 -4.19
C LYS A 48 -9.64 4.18 -5.33
N THR A 49 -10.46 3.18 -5.00
CA THR A 49 -11.21 2.42 -5.99
C THR A 49 -12.67 2.84 -5.97
N ASP A 50 -13.04 3.70 -6.93
CA ASP A 50 -14.41 3.89 -7.45
C ASP A 50 -14.98 2.59 -8.10
N ILE A 51 -14.59 1.39 -7.65
CA ILE A 51 -15.43 0.20 -7.85
C ILE A 51 -16.57 0.33 -6.84
N THR A 52 -17.56 1.07 -7.29
CA THR A 52 -18.96 0.87 -6.95
C THR A 52 -19.18 -0.64 -6.82
N VAL A 53 -19.26 -1.13 -5.59
CA VAL A 53 -19.90 -2.40 -5.28
C VAL A 53 -21.38 -2.21 -5.60
N THR A 54 -21.70 -2.14 -6.89
CA THR A 54 -23.06 -2.37 -7.37
C THR A 54 -23.25 -3.86 -7.26
N THR A 55 -23.97 -4.24 -6.21
CA THR A 55 -24.79 -5.44 -6.16
C THR A 55 -25.25 -5.85 -7.57
N MET A 56 -24.80 -7.01 -8.02
CA MET A 56 -25.57 -7.88 -8.90
C MET A 56 -25.82 -9.19 -8.16
#